data_AF-A0A9N9MBL7-F1
#
_entry.id   AF-A0A9N9MBL7-F1
#
_cell.length_a   1.000
_cell.length_b   1.000
_cell.length_c   1.000
_cell.angle_alpha   90.00
_cell.angle_beta   90.00
_cell.angle_gamma   90.00
#
_symmetry.space_group_name_H-M   'P 1'
#
loop_
_entity.id
_entity.type
_entity.pdbx_description
1 polymer ?
#
loop_
_entity_poly.entity_id
_entity_poly.type
_entity_poly.pdbx_seq_one_letter_code
_entity_poly.pdbx_strand_id
1 'polypeptide(L)'
;MDGMSESSEEESNKICESQMGFINILRDFPILLSKSQTLAVRLSKSKAVELIKKQWALNYGSEITTNQLYKKINNMKSRLKKKTDINRTGNKKIILLDWEKVLIDIMEGDTNPVLTKVPGALSVGVELPKSNHDDPIPTPSTSASEMCTANRVANIDNEDHQPKKRKHNKVSPLEKYETDVTMHLSNNELQRLVLLKQLKVLEMKEEKLKRQLNLNGNEESTLNNNNSNIVHAEDGKAFLEL
;
A
#
# COMPACT_ATOMS: atom_id res chain seq x y z
N MET A 1 -1.25 4.65 -54.60
CA MET A 1 -0.58 3.71 -53.68
C MET A 1 -1.40 3.77 -52.40
N ASP A 2 -2.60 3.18 -52.43
CA ASP A 2 -3.60 3.30 -51.36
C ASP A 2 -4.05 1.89 -50.99
N GLY A 3 -3.41 1.28 -50.00
CA GLY A 3 -3.67 -0.12 -49.67
C GLY A 3 -2.94 -0.67 -48.45
N MET A 4 -2.71 0.13 -47.42
CA MET A 4 -1.98 -0.31 -46.21
C MET A 4 -2.64 0.09 -44.86
N SER A 5 -3.85 0.67 -44.83
CA SER A 5 -4.48 1.11 -43.55
C SER A 5 -5.60 0.21 -42.99
N GLU A 6 -6.25 -0.66 -43.76
CA GLU A 6 -7.40 -1.45 -43.28
C GLU A 6 -7.04 -2.59 -42.30
N SER A 7 -5.82 -3.12 -42.35
CA SER A 7 -5.42 -4.26 -41.49
C SER A 7 -5.31 -3.90 -40.00
N SER A 8 -5.17 -2.63 -39.64
CA SER A 8 -4.95 -2.19 -38.24
C SER A 8 -6.26 -2.07 -37.45
N GLU A 9 -7.35 -1.70 -38.12
CA GLU A 9 -8.64 -1.44 -37.44
C GLU A 9 -9.37 -2.73 -37.07
N GLU A 10 -9.37 -3.74 -37.95
CA GLU A 10 -10.01 -5.03 -37.68
C GLU A 10 -9.39 -5.78 -36.49
N GLU A 11 -8.06 -5.72 -36.34
CA GLU A 11 -7.36 -6.39 -35.24
C GLU A 11 -7.64 -5.69 -33.90
N SER A 12 -7.75 -4.35 -33.91
CA SER A 12 -8.14 -3.57 -32.75
C SER A 12 -9.57 -3.89 -32.27
N ASN A 13 -10.50 -4.12 -33.20
CA ASN A 13 -11.88 -4.48 -32.90
C ASN A 13 -11.99 -5.88 -32.28
N LYS A 14 -11.27 -6.88 -32.82
CA LYS A 14 -11.23 -8.25 -32.26
C LYS A 14 -10.68 -8.26 -30.83
N ILE A 15 -9.67 -7.45 -30.55
CA ILE A 15 -9.11 -7.31 -29.18
C ILE A 15 -10.14 -6.68 -28.24
N CYS A 16 -10.92 -5.71 -28.71
CA CYS A 16 -11.97 -5.05 -27.94
C CYS A 16 -13.11 -6.02 -27.58
N GLU A 17 -13.60 -6.81 -28.53
CA GLU A 17 -14.65 -7.82 -28.30
C GLU A 17 -14.21 -8.89 -27.31
N SER A 18 -12.96 -9.39 -27.43
CA SER A 18 -12.39 -10.35 -26.47
C SER A 18 -12.28 -9.77 -25.06
N GLN A 19 -11.97 -8.48 -24.93
CA GLN A 19 -11.92 -7.79 -23.64
C GLN A 19 -13.31 -7.60 -23.06
N MET A 20 -14.31 -7.25 -23.87
CA MET A 20 -15.69 -7.08 -23.41
C MET A 20 -16.28 -8.40 -22.92
N GLY A 21 -16.09 -9.50 -23.67
CA GLY A 21 -16.57 -10.81 -23.22
C GLY A 21 -15.91 -11.27 -21.90
N PHE A 22 -14.64 -10.92 -21.68
CA PHE A 22 -13.99 -11.16 -20.39
C PHE A 22 -14.59 -10.33 -19.25
N ILE A 23 -14.90 -9.05 -19.48
CA ILE A 23 -15.51 -8.19 -18.48
C ILE A 23 -16.93 -8.65 -18.13
N ASN A 24 -17.69 -9.14 -19.10
CA ASN A 24 -19.02 -9.69 -18.85
C ASN A 24 -18.96 -10.89 -17.89
N ILE A 25 -18.00 -11.80 -18.08
CA ILE A 25 -17.75 -12.89 -17.12
C ILE A 25 -17.37 -12.32 -15.74
N LEU A 26 -16.50 -11.31 -15.70
CA LEU A 26 -16.03 -10.73 -14.44
C LEU A 26 -17.13 -10.01 -13.65
N ARG A 27 -18.15 -9.49 -14.35
CA ARG A 27 -19.32 -8.83 -13.76
C ARG A 27 -20.09 -9.73 -12.81
N ASP A 28 -20.16 -11.02 -13.11
CA ASP A 28 -20.85 -12.01 -12.27
C ASP A 28 -20.05 -12.34 -10.98
N PHE A 29 -18.77 -11.96 -10.92
CA PHE A 29 -17.87 -12.28 -9.82
C PHE A 29 -17.12 -11.03 -9.27
N PRO A 30 -17.83 -10.01 -8.76
CA PRO A 30 -17.22 -8.78 -8.25
C PRO A 30 -16.29 -9.02 -7.06
N ILE A 31 -16.48 -10.14 -6.34
CA ILE A 31 -15.63 -10.55 -5.21
C ILE A 31 -14.14 -10.64 -5.57
N LEU A 32 -13.80 -10.90 -6.84
CA LEU A 32 -12.41 -10.94 -7.31
C LEU A 32 -11.73 -9.57 -7.34
N LEU A 33 -12.52 -8.50 -7.43
CA LEU A 33 -12.04 -7.13 -7.44
C LEU A 33 -11.95 -6.53 -6.03
N SER A 34 -12.61 -7.14 -5.05
CA SER A 34 -12.53 -6.76 -3.64
C SER A 34 -11.09 -6.81 -3.12
N LYS A 35 -10.72 -5.80 -2.33
CA LYS A 35 -9.41 -5.73 -1.64
C LYS A 35 -9.34 -6.57 -0.37
N SER A 36 -10.48 -7.10 0.11
CA SER A 36 -10.52 -7.85 1.37
C SER A 36 -9.70 -9.14 1.30
N GLN A 37 -9.01 -9.43 2.41
CA GLN A 37 -8.13 -10.61 2.58
C GLN A 37 -8.60 -11.55 3.69
N THR A 38 -9.83 -11.38 4.20
CA THR A 38 -10.39 -12.29 5.19
C THR A 38 -10.46 -13.72 4.65
N LEU A 39 -10.35 -14.71 5.54
CA LEU A 39 -10.35 -16.12 5.13
C LEU A 39 -11.61 -16.48 4.33
N ALA A 40 -12.78 -16.02 4.78
CA ALA A 40 -14.04 -16.20 4.08
C ALA A 40 -13.99 -15.64 2.64
N VAL A 41 -13.48 -14.42 2.45
CA VAL A 41 -13.35 -13.80 1.13
C VAL A 41 -12.34 -14.54 0.26
N ARG A 42 -11.22 -15.02 0.83
CA ARG A 42 -10.23 -15.81 0.10
C ARG A 42 -10.82 -17.10 -0.44
N LEU A 43 -11.61 -17.82 0.36
CA LEU A 43 -12.31 -19.02 -0.08
C LEU A 43 -13.32 -18.72 -1.19
N SER A 44 -14.11 -17.66 -1.03
CA SER A 44 -15.05 -17.22 -2.08
C SER A 44 -14.34 -16.82 -3.37
N LYS A 45 -13.18 -16.15 -3.31
CA LYS A 45 -12.36 -15.83 -4.47
C LYS A 45 -11.85 -17.08 -5.17
N SER A 46 -11.33 -18.06 -4.42
CA SER A 46 -10.87 -19.33 -4.99
C SER A 46 -12.00 -20.06 -5.73
N LYS A 47 -13.21 -20.10 -5.14
CA LYS A 47 -14.40 -20.67 -5.80
C LYS A 47 -14.78 -19.90 -7.08
N ALA A 48 -14.74 -18.57 -7.03
CA ALA A 48 -15.03 -17.72 -8.18
C ALA A 48 -14.01 -17.93 -9.32
N VAL A 49 -12.71 -18.06 -9.01
CA VAL A 49 -11.68 -18.36 -10.02
C VAL A 49 -11.99 -19.64 -10.78
N GLU A 50 -12.36 -20.71 -10.08
CA GLU A 50 -12.68 -21.99 -10.75
C GLU A 50 -13.93 -21.89 -11.63
N LEU A 51 -14.94 -21.11 -11.23
CA LEU A 51 -16.12 -20.87 -12.05
C LEU A 51 -15.79 -20.05 -13.30
N ILE A 52 -14.97 -19.00 -13.17
CA ILE A 52 -14.51 -18.21 -14.32
C ILE A 52 -13.70 -19.06 -15.28
N LYS A 53 -12.82 -19.93 -14.79
CA LYS A 53 -12.04 -20.83 -15.66
C LYS A 53 -12.95 -21.72 -16.50
N LYS A 54 -14.02 -22.26 -15.91
CA LYS A 54 -15.01 -23.08 -16.61
C LYS A 54 -15.77 -22.27 -17.67
N GLN A 55 -16.29 -21.09 -17.30
CA GLN A 55 -16.99 -20.21 -18.25
C GLN A 55 -16.07 -19.73 -19.38
N TRP A 56 -14.81 -19.42 -19.07
CA TRP A 56 -13.82 -19.02 -20.05
C TRP A 56 -13.51 -20.14 -21.05
N ALA A 57 -13.30 -21.38 -20.56
CA ALA A 57 -13.10 -22.53 -21.42
C ALA A 57 -14.31 -22.80 -22.33
N LEU A 58 -15.52 -22.61 -21.82
CA LEU A 58 -16.76 -22.77 -22.59
C LEU A 58 -16.90 -21.70 -23.69
N ASN A 59 -16.59 -20.44 -23.39
CA ASN A 59 -16.78 -19.33 -24.33
C ASN A 59 -15.67 -19.20 -25.37
N TYR A 60 -14.43 -19.57 -25.03
CA TYR A 60 -13.26 -19.33 -25.88
C TYR A 60 -12.52 -20.62 -26.30
N GLY A 61 -13.00 -21.80 -25.87
CA GLY A 61 -12.40 -23.09 -26.21
C GLY A 61 -10.97 -23.29 -25.71
N SER A 62 -10.50 -22.45 -24.79
CA SER A 62 -9.13 -22.47 -24.27
C SER A 62 -9.11 -22.40 -22.76
N GLU A 63 -8.24 -23.17 -22.11
CA GLU A 63 -8.07 -23.11 -20.67
C GLU A 63 -7.21 -21.91 -20.25
N ILE A 64 -7.59 -21.25 -19.15
CA ILE A 64 -6.81 -20.17 -18.56
C ILE A 64 -6.30 -20.58 -17.18
N THR A 65 -5.00 -20.39 -16.95
CA THR A 65 -4.41 -20.61 -15.62
C THR A 65 -4.78 -19.48 -14.66
N THR A 66 -4.79 -19.77 -13.37
CA THR A 66 -5.06 -18.78 -12.32
C THR A 66 -4.14 -17.56 -12.41
N ASN A 67 -2.86 -17.78 -12.71
CA ASN A 67 -1.88 -16.69 -12.88
C ASN A 67 -2.18 -15.83 -14.09
N GLN A 68 -2.55 -16.43 -15.23
CA GLN A 68 -2.95 -15.71 -16.43
C GLN A 68 -4.23 -14.90 -16.19
N LEU A 69 -5.21 -15.47 -15.48
CA LEU A 69 -6.45 -14.78 -15.10
C LEU A 69 -6.14 -13.51 -14.29
N TYR A 70 -5.42 -13.64 -13.18
CA TYR A 70 -5.07 -12.49 -12.35
C TYR A 70 -4.19 -11.48 -13.10
N LYS A 71 -3.26 -11.94 -13.94
CA LYS A 71 -2.45 -11.07 -14.79
C LYS A 71 -3.32 -10.26 -15.76
N LYS A 72 -4.31 -10.90 -16.40
CA LYS A 72 -5.25 -10.23 -17.31
C LYS A 72 -6.06 -9.16 -16.57
N ILE A 73 -6.64 -9.49 -15.42
CA ILE A 73 -7.36 -8.54 -14.56
C ILE A 73 -6.45 -7.37 -14.17
N ASN A 74 -5.23 -7.64 -13.68
CA ASN A 74 -4.31 -6.59 -13.25
C ASN A 74 -3.84 -5.69 -14.39
N ASN A 75 -3.62 -6.25 -15.59
CA ASN A 75 -3.28 -5.48 -16.78
C ASN A 75 -4.43 -4.53 -17.16
N MET A 76 -5.67 -5.03 -17.18
CA MET A 76 -6.85 -4.22 -17.49
C MET A 76 -7.05 -3.10 -16.47
N LYS A 77 -6.97 -3.41 -15.17
CA LYS A 77 -7.01 -2.41 -14.09
C LYS A 77 -5.91 -1.35 -14.23
N SER A 78 -4.69 -1.77 -14.56
CA SER A 78 -3.55 -0.84 -14.67
C SER A 78 -3.69 0.09 -15.87
N ARG A 79 -4.17 -0.42 -17.02
CA ARG A 79 -4.47 0.39 -18.21
C ARG A 79 -5.56 1.42 -17.89
N LEU A 80 -6.64 0.98 -17.25
CA LEU A 80 -7.75 1.82 -16.86
C LEU A 80 -7.32 2.93 -15.88
N LYS A 81 -6.56 2.58 -14.84
CA LYS A 81 -6.03 3.55 -13.88
C LYS A 81 -5.15 4.59 -14.54
N LYS A 82 -4.23 4.19 -15.42
CA LYS A 82 -3.37 5.14 -16.15
C LYS A 82 -4.21 6.14 -16.96
N LYS A 83 -5.23 5.67 -17.68
CA LYS A 83 -6.13 6.57 -18.43
C LYS A 83 -6.92 7.51 -17.50
N THR A 84 -7.47 6.98 -16.41
CA THR A 84 -8.29 7.75 -15.48
C THR A 84 -7.47 8.78 -14.68
N ASP A 85 -6.21 8.47 -14.38
CA ASP A 85 -5.29 9.39 -13.69
C ASP A 85 -4.84 10.54 -14.61
N ILE A 86 -4.57 10.25 -15.90
CA ILE A 86 -4.27 11.28 -16.91
C ILE A 86 -5.47 12.22 -17.12
N ASN A 87 -6.71 11.73 -17.00
CA ASN A 87 -7.91 12.58 -17.02
C ASN A 87 -7.94 13.64 -15.91
N ARG A 88 -7.24 13.39 -14.80
CA ARG A 88 -7.21 14.31 -13.66
C ARG A 88 -6.23 15.47 -13.85
N THR A 89 -5.22 15.33 -14.71
CA THR A 89 -4.16 16.34 -14.94
C THR A 89 -4.44 17.31 -16.08
N GLY A 90 -5.67 17.32 -16.62
CA GLY A 90 -6.28 18.53 -17.15
C GLY A 90 -5.98 18.96 -18.60
N ASN A 91 -5.29 18.17 -19.43
CA ASN A 91 -4.92 18.67 -20.78
C ASN A 91 -5.66 18.08 -21.98
N LYS A 92 -6.36 16.94 -21.89
CA LYS A 92 -7.19 16.39 -22.99
C LYS A 92 -8.35 15.55 -22.46
N LYS A 93 -9.53 15.66 -23.07
CA LYS A 93 -10.68 14.78 -22.81
C LYS A 93 -10.34 13.37 -23.30
N ILE A 94 -10.11 12.40 -22.41
CA ILE A 94 -9.89 11.00 -22.80
C ILE A 94 -11.24 10.31 -22.96
N ILE A 95 -11.41 9.64 -24.10
CA ILE A 95 -12.56 8.79 -24.40
C ILE A 95 -12.26 7.38 -23.87
N LEU A 96 -13.06 6.91 -22.91
CA LEU A 96 -12.98 5.53 -22.41
C LEU A 96 -13.67 4.57 -23.38
N LEU A 97 -13.06 3.40 -23.58
CA LEU A 97 -13.68 2.30 -24.33
C LEU A 97 -14.84 1.69 -23.55
N ASP A 98 -15.72 0.95 -24.20
CA ASP A 98 -16.93 0.45 -23.54
C ASP A 98 -16.63 -0.57 -22.43
N TRP A 99 -15.69 -1.48 -22.66
CA TRP A 99 -15.25 -2.41 -21.60
C TRP A 99 -14.58 -1.68 -20.42
N GLU A 100 -13.94 -0.52 -20.67
CA GLU A 100 -13.32 0.30 -19.63
C GLU A 100 -14.37 0.93 -18.73
N LYS A 101 -15.45 1.46 -19.32
CA LYS A 101 -16.60 2.01 -18.58
C LYS A 101 -17.23 0.95 -17.68
N VAL A 102 -17.49 -0.25 -18.22
CA VAL A 102 -18.06 -1.36 -17.45
C VAL A 102 -17.10 -1.82 -16.35
N LEU A 103 -15.80 -1.87 -16.61
CA LEU A 103 -14.82 -2.24 -15.58
C LEU A 103 -14.74 -1.19 -14.45
N ILE A 104 -14.86 0.10 -14.74
CA ILE A 104 -14.94 1.16 -13.71
C ILE A 104 -16.14 0.93 -12.79
N ASP A 105 -17.30 0.66 -13.40
CA ASP A 105 -18.56 0.45 -12.69
C ASP A 105 -18.46 -0.73 -11.71
N ILE A 106 -17.97 -1.89 -12.18
CA ILE A 106 -17.78 -3.09 -11.33
C ILE A 106 -16.70 -2.85 -10.25
N MET A 107 -15.71 -1.99 -10.50
CA MET A 107 -14.66 -1.66 -9.53
C MET A 107 -15.09 -0.65 -8.47
N GLU A 108 -16.34 -0.20 -8.47
CA GLU A 108 -16.85 0.84 -7.56
C GLU A 108 -16.00 2.12 -7.64
N GLY A 109 -15.54 2.48 -8.85
CA GLY A 109 -14.55 3.53 -9.09
C GLY A 109 -14.93 4.92 -8.57
N ASP A 110 -16.23 5.18 -8.39
CA ASP A 110 -16.76 6.46 -7.92
C ASP A 110 -16.89 6.56 -6.39
N THR A 111 -16.88 5.42 -5.67
CA THR A 111 -16.80 5.39 -4.20
C THR A 111 -15.35 5.39 -3.75
N ASN A 112 -14.58 6.38 -4.21
CA ASN A 112 -13.39 6.76 -3.47
C ASN A 112 -13.85 7.60 -2.27
N PRO A 113 -13.75 7.11 -1.02
CA PRO A 113 -14.18 7.85 0.16
C PRO A 113 -13.44 9.19 0.34
N VAL A 114 -12.29 9.37 -0.32
CA VAL A 114 -11.55 10.64 -0.34
C VAL A 114 -12.19 11.68 -1.29
N LEU A 115 -12.99 11.24 -2.28
CA LEU A 115 -13.60 12.11 -3.30
C LEU A 115 -15.11 12.28 -3.12
N THR A 116 -15.80 11.31 -2.52
CA THR A 116 -17.17 11.52 -2.06
C THR A 116 -17.12 12.61 -0.99
N LYS A 117 -17.46 13.83 -1.37
CA LYS A 117 -17.74 14.93 -0.43
C LYS A 117 -18.62 14.35 0.66
N VAL A 118 -18.06 14.22 1.87
CA VAL A 118 -18.86 13.84 3.04
C VAL A 118 -20.00 14.86 3.09
N PRO A 119 -21.28 14.42 3.09
CA PRO A 119 -22.40 15.34 3.21
C PRO A 119 -22.18 16.23 4.44
N GLY A 120 -21.97 17.54 4.22
CA GLY A 120 -21.64 18.50 5.28
C GLY A 120 -20.19 19.03 5.30
N ALA A 121 -19.30 18.55 4.43
CA ALA A 121 -17.96 19.13 4.30
C ALA A 121 -18.02 20.50 3.59
N LEU A 122 -17.92 21.58 4.36
CA LEU A 122 -17.81 22.96 3.85
C LEU A 122 -16.46 23.13 3.14
N SER A 123 -16.51 23.41 1.83
CA SER A 123 -15.33 23.76 1.03
C SER A 123 -14.90 25.19 1.38
N VAL A 124 -14.01 25.34 2.36
CA VAL A 124 -13.36 26.62 2.65
C VAL A 124 -12.23 26.81 1.65
N GLY A 125 -12.53 27.37 0.48
CA GLY A 125 -11.53 27.64 -0.55
C GLY A 125 -12.14 28.14 -1.85
N VAL A 126 -11.92 29.43 -2.11
CA VAL A 126 -12.10 30.23 -3.34
C VAL A 126 -13.29 29.84 -4.22
N GLU A 127 -14.33 30.65 -4.15
CA GLU A 127 -15.45 30.62 -5.07
C GLU A 127 -14.97 30.88 -6.51
N LEU A 128 -15.08 29.88 -7.38
CA LEU A 128 -15.01 30.13 -8.82
C LEU A 128 -16.29 30.85 -9.25
N PRO A 129 -16.19 31.91 -10.09
CA PRO A 129 -17.37 32.58 -10.61
C PRO A 129 -18.19 31.62 -11.46
N LYS A 130 -19.46 31.47 -11.08
CA LYS A 130 -20.49 30.81 -11.88
C LYS A 130 -20.76 31.66 -13.12
N SER A 131 -20.35 31.22 -14.30
CA SER A 131 -20.87 31.75 -15.56
C SER A 131 -21.89 30.76 -16.14
N ASN A 132 -23.17 31.03 -15.89
CA ASN A 132 -24.25 30.59 -16.75
C ASN A 132 -24.34 31.58 -17.91
N HIS A 133 -24.02 31.18 -19.14
CA HIS A 133 -24.73 31.65 -20.34
C HIS A 133 -24.26 30.89 -21.58
N ASP A 134 -25.25 30.40 -22.33
CA ASP A 134 -25.12 29.96 -23.72
C ASP A 134 -24.69 31.13 -24.64
N ASP A 135 -24.05 30.74 -25.75
CA ASP A 135 -23.75 31.47 -27.00
C ASP A 135 -22.32 32.03 -27.27
N PRO A 136 -21.89 32.08 -28.57
CA PRO A 136 -20.49 31.90 -28.98
C PRO A 136 -19.71 33.18 -29.33
N ILE A 137 -18.39 33.14 -29.07
CA ILE A 137 -17.20 33.71 -29.80
C ILE A 137 -17.38 35.09 -30.50
N PRO A 138 -16.54 36.13 -30.22
CA PRO A 138 -15.12 36.11 -30.62
C PRO A 138 -14.09 36.85 -29.73
N THR A 139 -12.84 36.44 -29.97
CA THR A 139 -11.54 36.97 -29.53
C THR A 139 -11.41 38.50 -29.51
N PRO A 140 -10.49 39.02 -28.67
CA PRO A 140 -9.46 39.90 -29.22
C PRO A 140 -8.03 39.55 -28.79
N SER A 141 -7.14 39.84 -29.72
CA SER A 141 -5.68 39.78 -29.69
C SER A 141 -5.09 40.82 -28.74
N THR A 142 -4.01 40.50 -28.01
CA THR A 142 -2.97 41.47 -27.61
C THR A 142 -1.63 40.75 -27.41
N SER A 143 -0.61 41.35 -28.02
CA SER A 143 0.73 40.84 -28.28
C SER A 143 1.73 40.89 -27.11
N ALA A 144 2.76 40.06 -27.30
CA ALA A 144 4.18 40.25 -26.95
C ALA A 144 4.66 39.96 -25.51
N SER A 145 5.37 38.84 -25.35
CA SER A 145 6.82 38.88 -25.08
C SER A 145 7.50 37.55 -25.44
N GLU A 146 8.46 37.65 -26.34
CA GLU A 146 9.57 36.74 -26.66
C GLU A 146 10.36 36.37 -25.39
N MET A 147 11.17 35.31 -25.23
CA MET A 147 11.95 34.43 -26.13
C MET A 147 12.16 33.05 -25.46
N CYS A 148 12.29 31.98 -26.27
CA CYS A 148 13.46 31.09 -26.28
C CYS A 148 13.21 29.94 -27.26
N THR A 149 13.71 30.14 -28.48
CA THR A 149 13.88 29.13 -29.52
C THR A 149 15.07 28.23 -29.20
N ALA A 150 14.88 26.91 -29.29
CA ALA A 150 15.88 25.99 -29.84
C ALA A 150 15.21 24.67 -30.22
N ASN A 151 14.84 24.56 -31.50
CA ASN A 151 14.61 23.28 -32.17
C ASN A 151 15.93 22.49 -32.18
N ARG A 152 15.87 21.20 -31.86
CA ARG A 152 16.82 20.23 -32.41
C ARG A 152 16.11 18.94 -32.77
N VAL A 153 15.79 18.84 -34.05
CA VAL A 153 15.54 17.58 -34.76
C VAL A 153 16.86 16.81 -34.76
N ALA A 154 16.81 15.57 -34.27
CA ALA A 154 17.83 14.57 -34.57
C ALA A 154 17.12 13.22 -34.79
N ASN A 155 16.95 12.89 -36.08
CA ASN A 155 16.96 11.50 -36.53
C ASN A 155 18.33 10.91 -36.18
N ILE A 156 18.39 9.89 -35.32
CA ILE A 156 19.49 8.91 -35.29
C ILE A 156 18.88 7.56 -34.89
N ASP A 157 18.74 6.73 -35.91
CA ASP A 157 19.02 5.29 -35.98
C ASP A 157 18.82 4.37 -34.77
N ASN A 158 18.13 3.28 -35.10
CA ASN A 158 18.10 2.02 -34.38
C ASN A 158 19.53 1.56 -34.01
N GLU A 159 19.84 1.60 -32.72
CA GLU A 159 20.92 0.79 -32.15
C GLU A 159 20.33 -0.06 -31.03
N ASP A 160 20.57 -1.36 -31.16
CA ASP A 160 20.17 -2.47 -30.29
C ASP A 160 20.70 -2.25 -28.87
N HIS A 161 19.91 -1.59 -28.02
CA HIS A 161 20.24 -1.42 -26.61
C HIS A 161 19.86 -2.68 -25.84
N GLN A 162 20.74 -3.69 -25.92
CA GLN A 162 20.73 -4.76 -24.92
C GLN A 162 20.82 -4.16 -23.51
N PRO A 163 20.01 -4.65 -22.55
CA PRO A 163 20.03 -4.15 -21.19
C PRO A 163 21.38 -4.49 -20.54
N LYS A 164 22.23 -3.48 -20.36
CA LYS A 164 23.46 -3.59 -19.56
C LYS A 164 23.10 -4.06 -18.16
N LYS A 165 23.38 -5.33 -17.87
CA LYS A 165 23.26 -5.94 -16.53
C LYS A 165 24.14 -5.14 -15.57
N ARG A 166 23.50 -4.33 -14.72
CA ARG A 166 24.19 -3.68 -13.59
C ARG A 166 24.76 -4.79 -12.70
N LYS A 167 26.09 -4.86 -12.59
CA LYS A 167 26.77 -5.71 -11.61
C LYS A 167 26.45 -5.12 -10.22
N HIS A 168 25.44 -5.66 -9.57
CA HIS A 168 25.17 -5.37 -8.17
C HIS A 168 26.22 -6.09 -7.32
N ASN A 169 27.29 -5.39 -6.96
CA ASN A 169 28.01 -5.72 -5.73
C ASN A 169 27.08 -5.35 -4.56
N LYS A 170 26.34 -6.32 -4.06
CA LYS A 170 25.55 -6.22 -2.85
C LYS A 170 26.12 -7.23 -1.85
N VAL A 171 27.09 -6.78 -1.08
CA VAL A 171 27.27 -7.32 0.27
C VAL A 171 26.14 -6.69 1.07
N SER A 172 25.20 -7.51 1.55
CA SER A 172 24.05 -7.03 2.32
C SER A 172 24.57 -6.31 3.58
N PRO A 173 24.09 -5.10 3.93
CA PRO A 173 24.50 -4.41 5.16
C PRO A 173 24.32 -5.25 6.44
N LEU A 174 23.50 -6.31 6.39
CA LEU A 174 23.23 -7.21 7.51
C LEU A 174 24.32 -8.28 7.72
N GLU A 175 25.11 -8.62 6.70
CA GLU A 175 26.16 -9.66 6.80
C GLU A 175 27.19 -9.32 7.90
N LYS A 176 27.36 -8.05 8.24
CA LYS A 176 28.25 -7.59 9.32
C LYS A 176 27.80 -7.99 10.73
N TYR A 177 26.53 -8.34 10.90
CA TYR A 177 25.93 -8.69 12.19
C TYR A 177 25.49 -10.16 12.24
N GLU A 178 25.71 -10.90 11.15
CA GLU A 178 25.41 -12.32 11.11
C GLU A 178 26.51 -13.09 11.84
N THR A 179 26.08 -14.05 12.65
CA THR A 179 26.90 -15.09 13.27
C THR A 179 26.78 -16.38 12.47
N ASP A 180 27.75 -17.29 12.61
CA ASP A 180 27.76 -18.61 11.94
C ASP A 180 26.43 -19.37 12.12
N VAL A 181 25.77 -19.18 13.27
CA VAL A 181 24.47 -19.79 13.57
C VAL A 181 23.32 -19.10 12.82
N THR A 182 23.31 -17.76 12.75
CA THR A 182 22.19 -17.01 12.14
C THR A 182 22.23 -17.02 10.61
N MET A 183 23.40 -17.26 10.02
CA MET A 183 23.58 -17.28 8.56
C MET A 183 22.80 -18.42 7.89
N HIS A 184 22.55 -19.51 8.62
CA HIS A 184 21.85 -20.70 8.11
C HIS A 184 20.36 -20.76 8.48
N LEU A 185 19.84 -19.76 9.18
CA LEU A 185 18.45 -19.74 9.63
C LEU A 185 17.52 -19.12 8.58
N SER A 186 16.34 -19.70 8.42
CA SER A 186 15.25 -19.09 7.66
C SER A 186 14.74 -17.81 8.36
N ASN A 187 14.06 -16.94 7.60
CA ASN A 187 13.50 -15.70 8.16
C ASN A 187 12.55 -15.96 9.36
N ASN A 188 11.75 -17.02 9.30
CA ASN A 188 10.86 -17.41 10.39
C ASN A 188 11.65 -17.85 11.65
N GLU A 189 12.74 -18.59 11.47
CA GLU A 189 13.59 -19.01 12.58
C GLU A 189 14.34 -17.84 13.21
N LEU A 190 14.80 -16.89 12.39
CA LEU A 190 15.40 -15.64 12.86
C LEU A 190 14.40 -14.82 13.69
N GLN A 191 13.15 -14.66 13.21
CA GLN A 191 12.10 -13.99 13.97
C GLN A 191 11.83 -14.69 15.32
N ARG A 192 11.71 -16.02 15.32
CA ARG A 192 11.54 -16.80 16.55
C ARG A 192 12.72 -16.63 17.52
N LEU A 193 13.95 -16.63 17.01
CA LEU A 193 15.16 -16.45 17.81
C LEU A 193 15.21 -15.06 18.46
N VAL A 194 14.82 -14.01 17.72
CA VAL A 194 14.74 -12.64 18.24
C VAL A 194 13.73 -12.57 19.38
N LEU A 195 12.54 -13.15 19.21
CA LEU A 195 11.51 -13.17 20.26
C LEU A 195 11.99 -13.88 21.52
N LEU A 196 12.65 -15.04 21.38
CA LEU A 196 13.22 -15.76 22.52
C LEU A 196 14.31 -14.96 23.24
N LYS A 197 15.18 -14.26 22.51
CA LYS A 197 16.20 -13.38 23.11
C LYS A 197 15.56 -12.20 23.84
N GLN A 198 14.51 -11.59 23.27
CA GLN A 198 13.75 -10.50 23.91
C GLN A 198 13.10 -10.98 25.22
N LEU A 199 12.48 -12.16 25.20
CA LEU A 199 11.84 -12.76 26.38
C LEU A 199 12.87 -12.99 27.51
N LYS A 200 14.04 -13.55 27.18
CA LYS A 200 15.13 -13.74 28.15
C LYS A 200 15.62 -12.42 28.77
N VAL A 201 15.69 -11.34 27.99
CA VAL A 201 16.05 -10.01 28.51
C VAL A 201 14.99 -9.48 29.48
N LEU A 202 13.72 -9.71 29.20
CA LEU A 202 12.62 -9.31 30.09
C LEU A 202 12.66 -10.09 31.40
N GLU A 203 12.88 -11.40 31.36
CA GLU A 203 13.03 -12.24 32.57
C GLU A 203 14.19 -11.74 33.46
N MET A 204 15.35 -11.44 32.87
CA MET A 204 16.49 -10.88 33.63
C MET A 204 16.18 -9.52 34.26
N LYS A 205 15.39 -8.67 33.58
CA LYS A 205 14.96 -7.38 34.13
C LYS A 205 14.01 -7.57 35.30
N GLU A 206 13.06 -8.49 35.18
CA GLU A 206 12.12 -8.83 36.24
C GLU A 206 12.86 -9.36 37.48
N GLU A 207 13.82 -10.27 37.29
CA GLU A 207 14.63 -10.80 38.38
C GLU A 207 15.45 -9.70 39.07
N LYS A 208 16.08 -8.81 38.29
CA LYS A 208 16.81 -7.66 38.84
C LYS A 208 15.92 -6.76 39.69
N LEU A 209 14.68 -6.51 39.23
CA LEU A 209 13.71 -5.69 39.95
C LEU A 209 13.25 -6.37 41.25
N LYS A 210 12.98 -7.68 41.22
CA LYS A 210 12.67 -8.47 42.43
C LYS A 210 13.80 -8.41 43.46
N ARG A 211 15.07 -8.50 43.04
CA ARG A 211 16.22 -8.37 43.94
C ARG A 211 16.30 -6.99 44.59
N GLN A 212 16.03 -5.92 43.84
CA GLN A 212 16.02 -4.55 44.38
C GLN A 212 14.91 -4.35 45.41
N LEU A 213 13.71 -4.89 45.17
CA LEU A 213 12.61 -4.82 46.14
C LEU A 213 12.92 -5.56 47.44
N ASN A 214 13.54 -6.74 47.36
CA ASN A 214 13.92 -7.51 48.55
C ASN A 214 15.02 -6.83 49.39
N LEU A 215 15.94 -6.10 48.74
CA LEU A 215 16.96 -5.31 49.44
C LEU A 215 16.34 -4.13 50.18
N ASN A 216 15.42 -3.40 49.54
CA ASN A 216 14.76 -2.25 50.15
C ASN A 216 13.82 -2.65 51.32
N GLY A 217 13.13 -3.80 51.22
CA GLY A 217 12.29 -4.30 52.32
C GLY A 217 13.06 -4.75 53.57
N ASN A 218 14.33 -5.16 53.41
CA ASN A 218 15.19 -5.51 54.54
C ASN A 218 15.80 -4.29 55.24
N GLU A 219 15.99 -3.16 54.54
CA GLU A 219 16.50 -1.92 55.13
C GLU A 219 15.44 -1.17 55.97
N GLU A 220 14.15 -1.24 55.62
CA GLU A 220 13.08 -0.70 56.46
C GLU A 220 12.89 -1.48 57.78
N SER A 221 13.23 -2.76 57.78
CA SER A 221 13.12 -3.62 58.98
C SER A 221 14.24 -3.37 60.01
N THR A 222 15.43 -2.91 59.58
CA THR A 222 16.56 -2.62 60.47
C THR A 222 16.53 -1.22 61.07
N LEU A 223 15.90 -0.24 60.40
CA LEU A 223 15.73 1.12 60.95
C LEU A 223 14.69 1.18 62.07
N ASN A 224 13.68 0.30 62.07
CA ASN A 224 12.62 0.33 63.08
C ASN A 224 13.03 -0.30 64.44
N ASN A 225 14.14 -1.05 64.49
CA ASN A 225 14.57 -1.75 65.71
C ASN A 225 15.63 -0.98 66.53
N ASN A 226 16.19 0.10 65.98
CA ASN A 226 17.22 0.91 66.66
C ASN A 226 16.68 2.16 67.38
N ASN A 227 15.38 2.48 67.23
CA ASN A 227 14.75 3.63 67.89
C ASN A 227 14.13 3.33 69.28
N SER A 228 14.16 2.08 69.74
CA SER A 228 13.56 1.69 71.05
C SER A 228 14.56 1.59 72.21
N ASN A 229 15.81 2.06 72.06
CA ASN A 229 16.86 1.83 73.06
C ASN A 229 17.56 3.09 73.63
N ILE A 230 16.97 4.29 73.47
CA ILE A 230 17.51 5.54 74.05
C ILE A 230 16.39 6.33 74.74
N VAL A 231 15.76 5.77 75.78
CA VAL A 231 15.10 6.55 76.84
C VAL A 231 15.05 5.67 78.11
N HIS A 232 16.05 5.77 78.99
CA HIS A 232 15.92 5.55 80.45
C HIS A 232 17.33 5.53 81.08
N ALA A 233 17.87 6.70 81.39
CA ALA A 233 19.02 6.78 82.28
C ALA A 233 19.19 8.15 82.94
N GLU A 234 18.13 8.87 83.33
CA GLU A 234 18.29 9.97 84.32
C GLU A 234 17.10 10.00 85.29
N ASP A 235 17.38 10.48 86.50
CA ASP A 235 16.50 10.77 87.64
C ASP A 235 16.28 9.68 88.69
N GLY A 236 17.32 9.50 89.51
CA GLY A 236 17.23 8.89 90.81
C GLY A 236 18.24 9.47 91.79
N LYS A 237 18.00 10.69 92.30
CA LYS A 237 18.48 11.15 93.63
C LYS A 237 17.91 12.52 94.01
N ALA A 238 16.81 12.50 94.75
CA ALA A 238 16.49 13.56 95.68
C ALA A 238 15.86 12.96 96.95
N PHE A 239 16.31 13.50 98.07
CA PHE A 239 15.57 13.61 99.34
C PHE A 239 15.42 12.38 100.24
N LEU A 240 16.18 12.38 101.34
CA LEU A 240 15.70 11.95 102.66
C LEU A 240 16.43 12.78 103.71
N GLU A 241 15.71 13.78 104.24
CA GLU A 241 15.97 14.49 105.48
C GLU A 241 15.28 13.71 106.62
N LEU A 242 16.05 13.30 107.63
CA LEU A 242 15.78 13.42 109.07
C LEU A 242 16.92 12.77 109.87
#